data_AF-A0A351IZQ6-F1
#
_entry.id   AF-A0A351IZQ6-F1
#
_cell.length_a   1.000
_cell.length_b   1.000
_cell.length_c   1.000
_cell.angle_alpha   90.00
_cell.angle_beta   90.00
_cell.angle_gamma   90.00
#
_symmetry.space_group_name_H-M   'P 1'
#
loop_
_entity.id
_entity.type
_entity.pdbx_description
1 polymer ?
#
loop_
_entity_poly.entity_id
_entity_poly.type
_entity_poly.pdbx_seq_one_letter_code
_entity_poly.pdbx_strand_id
1 'polypeptide(L)'
;TSQVSDLDLTEALKFIANSKRPYIYCGGGVLAAEAEEEIVSLSQRLSAPVGLSMMGLTAIPASYPLNLGMSGMHGKYAASMAQSKADLILAVGVRFSDRATGNV
;
A
#
# COMPACT_ATOMS: atom_id res chain seq x y z
N THR A 1 6.14 -21.25 4.93
CA THR A 1 5.26 -20.08 5.04
C THR A 1 4.57 -20.14 6.37
N SER A 2 4.89 -19.23 7.29
CA SER A 2 4.12 -19.10 8.53
C SER A 2 2.69 -18.72 8.15
N GLN A 3 1.70 -19.49 8.60
CA GLN A 3 0.30 -19.13 8.43
C GLN A 3 0.02 -17.89 9.30
N VAL A 4 -0.68 -16.91 8.74
CA VAL A 4 -1.21 -15.77 9.51
C VAL A 4 -2.24 -16.33 10.48
N SER A 5 -2.15 -15.97 11.76
CA SER A 5 -3.13 -16.44 12.75
C SER A 5 -4.44 -15.66 12.61
N ASP A 6 -5.57 -16.27 13.00
CA ASP A 6 -6.87 -15.60 13.02
C ASP A 6 -6.88 -14.37 13.96
N LEU A 7 -6.04 -14.40 15.00
CA LEU A 7 -5.86 -13.28 15.93
C LEU A 7 -5.20 -12.08 15.26
N ASP A 8 -4.13 -12.30 14.49
CA ASP A 8 -3.43 -11.24 13.75
C ASP A 8 -4.37 -10.60 12.71
N LEU A 9 -5.18 -11.43 12.03
CA LEU A 9 -6.15 -10.94 11.05
C LEU A 9 -7.25 -10.11 11.72
N THR A 10 -7.78 -10.58 12.85
CA THR A 10 -8.80 -9.87 13.63
C THR A 10 -8.30 -8.50 14.10
N GLU A 11 -7.04 -8.44 14.53
CA GLU A 11 -6.42 -7.20 14.96
C GLU A 11 -6.21 -6.22 13.80
N ALA A 12 -5.70 -6.70 12.66
CA ALA A 12 -5.57 -5.91 11.44
C ALA A 12 -6.92 -5.33 10.98
N LEU A 13 -7.99 -6.13 11.02
CA LEU A 13 -9.34 -5.67 10.68
C LEU A 13 -9.85 -4.58 11.62
N LYS A 14 -9.52 -4.62 12.92
CA LYS A 14 -9.86 -3.54 13.86
C LYS A 14 -9.15 -2.24 13.49
N PHE A 15 -7.88 -2.28 13.11
CA PHE A 15 -7.17 -1.08 12.65
C PHE A 15 -7.77 -0.53 11.37
N ILE A 16 -8.04 -1.40 10.39
CA ILE A 16 -8.68 -1.02 9.11
C ILE A 16 -10.05 -0.37 9.35
N ALA A 17 -10.88 -0.95 10.21
CA ALA A 17 -12.22 -0.43 10.50
C ALA A 17 -12.23 0.94 11.19
N ASN A 18 -11.19 1.24 11.98
CA ASN A 18 -11.09 2.51 12.71
C ASN A 18 -10.38 3.62 11.93
N SER A 19 -9.59 3.27 10.91
CA SER A 19 -8.87 4.22 10.07
C SER A 19 -9.84 5.15 9.31
N LYS A 20 -9.50 6.43 9.25
CA LYS A 20 -10.22 7.46 8.48
C LYS A 20 -9.47 7.89 7.24
N ARG A 21 -8.16 7.67 7.19
CA ARG A 21 -7.29 8.00 6.06
C ARG A 21 -6.33 6.83 5.78
N PRO A 22 -6.87 5.66 5.38
CA PRO A 22 -6.04 4.52 5.05
C PRO A 22 -5.25 4.80 3.77
N TYR A 23 -4.02 4.30 3.71
CA TYR A 23 -3.16 4.36 2.54
C TYR A 23 -2.58 2.98 2.25
N ILE A 24 -2.73 2.50 1.02
CA ILE A 24 -2.15 1.22 0.61
C ILE A 24 -0.79 1.50 -0.04
N TYR A 25 0.26 0.86 0.47
CA TYR A 25 1.60 0.93 -0.10
C TYR A 25 1.99 -0.41 -0.71
N CYS A 26 2.07 -0.47 -2.03
CA CYS A 26 2.30 -1.71 -2.78
C CYS A 26 3.76 -1.87 -3.22
N GLY A 27 4.32 -3.03 -2.93
CA GLY A 27 5.66 -3.43 -3.32
C GLY A 27 5.70 -4.39 -4.49
N GLY A 28 6.91 -4.75 -4.94
CA GLY A 28 7.10 -5.75 -5.99
C GLY A 28 6.63 -7.16 -5.61
N GLY A 29 6.43 -7.45 -4.32
CA GLY A 29 5.86 -8.70 -3.86
C GLY A 29 4.40 -8.89 -4.27
N VAL A 30 3.66 -7.82 -4.58
CA VAL A 30 2.29 -7.91 -5.13
C VAL A 30 2.35 -8.52 -6.54
N LEU A 31 3.25 -8.01 -7.39
CA LEU A 31 3.48 -8.54 -8.73
C LEU A 31 3.94 -9.98 -8.69
N ALA A 32 4.88 -10.30 -7.78
CA ALA A 32 5.40 -11.66 -7.64
C ALA A 32 4.34 -12.68 -7.16
N ALA A 33 3.26 -12.21 -6.57
CA ALA A 33 2.16 -13.03 -6.08
C ALA A 33 0.92 -12.98 -6.99
N GLU A 34 0.97 -12.24 -8.10
CA GLU A 34 -0.16 -12.03 -9.02
C GLU A 34 -1.42 -11.48 -8.31
N ALA A 35 -1.20 -10.59 -7.33
CA ALA A 35 -2.25 -10.09 -6.43
C ALA A 35 -2.79 -8.68 -6.79
N GLU A 36 -2.64 -8.26 -8.06
CA GLU A 36 -3.01 -6.92 -8.52
C GLU A 36 -4.52 -6.65 -8.37
N GLU A 37 -5.36 -7.63 -8.70
CA GLU A 37 -6.82 -7.51 -8.63
C GLU A 37 -7.30 -7.36 -7.18
N GLU A 38 -6.69 -8.09 -6.25
CA GLU A 38 -6.98 -8.01 -4.82
C GLU A 38 -6.64 -6.64 -4.25
N ILE A 39 -5.53 -6.02 -4.70
CA ILE A 39 -5.19 -4.66 -4.29
C ILE A 39 -6.23 -3.66 -4.80
N VAL A 40 -6.67 -3.77 -6.06
CA VAL A 40 -7.71 -2.88 -6.61
C VAL A 40 -9.01 -3.04 -5.83
N SER A 41 -9.42 -4.28 -5.58
CA SER A 41 -10.63 -4.60 -4.80
C SER A 41 -10.56 -4.04 -3.37
N LEU A 42 -9.42 -4.22 -2.69
CA LEU A 42 -9.19 -3.69 -1.35
C LEU A 42 -9.22 -2.15 -1.34
N SER A 43 -8.55 -1.51 -2.30
CA SER A 43 -8.54 -0.05 -2.46
C SER A 43 -9.95 0.50 -2.65
N GLN A 44 -10.77 -0.12 -3.48
CA GLN A 44 -12.17 0.29 -3.70
C GLN A 44 -13.00 0.17 -2.42
N ARG A 45 -12.92 -0.98 -1.73
CA ARG A 45 -13.68 -1.24 -0.50
C ARG A 45 -13.35 -0.27 0.62
N LEU A 46 -12.08 0.11 0.72
CA LEU A 46 -11.61 1.04 1.74
C LEU A 46 -11.66 2.51 1.30
N SER A 47 -11.97 2.77 0.02
CA SER A 47 -11.74 4.08 -0.61
C SER A 47 -10.33 4.61 -0.34
N ALA A 48 -9.35 3.70 -0.32
CA ALA A 48 -7.98 4.00 0.08
C ALA A 48 -7.11 4.29 -1.16
N PRO A 49 -6.42 5.44 -1.23
CA PRO A 49 -5.42 5.68 -2.25
C PRO A 49 -4.28 4.65 -2.19
N VAL A 50 -3.71 4.36 -3.36
CA VAL A 50 -2.61 3.41 -3.51
C VAL A 50 -1.35 4.15 -3.96
N GLY A 51 -0.27 3.97 -3.21
CA GLY A 51 1.08 4.33 -3.61
C GLY A 51 1.91 3.10 -3.98
N LEU A 52 2.82 3.29 -4.92
CA LEU A 52 3.64 2.20 -5.44
C LEU A 52 5.10 2.40 -5.05
N SER A 53 5.78 1.35 -4.62
CA SER A 53 7.24 1.35 -4.61
C SER A 53 7.78 1.33 -6.05
N MET A 54 9.07 1.63 -6.24
CA MET A 54 9.72 1.44 -7.54
C MET A 54 9.56 0.01 -8.07
N MET A 55 9.61 -1.00 -7.19
CA MET A 55 9.47 -2.41 -7.56
C MET A 55 8.03 -2.83 -7.84
N GLY A 56 7.05 -2.06 -7.37
CA GLY A 56 5.62 -2.31 -7.58
C GLY A 56 4.98 -1.34 -8.57
N LEU A 57 5.78 -0.58 -9.34
CA LEU A 57 5.30 0.54 -10.14
C LEU A 57 4.23 0.16 -11.18
N THR A 58 4.22 -1.10 -11.62
CA THR A 58 3.27 -1.65 -12.59
C THR A 58 2.13 -2.44 -11.95
N ALA A 59 2.07 -2.55 -10.62
CA ALA A 59 1.06 -3.36 -9.93
C ALA A 59 -0.36 -2.83 -10.07
N ILE A 60 -0.53 -1.54 -10.41
CA ILE A 60 -1.83 -0.91 -10.55
C ILE A 60 -1.87 -0.09 -11.83
N PRO A 61 -2.92 -0.22 -12.66
CA PRO A 61 -3.06 0.59 -13.88
C PRO A 61 -2.96 2.08 -13.59
N ALA A 62 -2.25 2.82 -14.44
CA ALA A 62 -2.13 4.28 -14.31
C ALA A 62 -3.49 5.00 -14.46
N SER A 63 -4.46 4.37 -15.12
CA SER A 63 -5.84 4.87 -15.27
C SER A 63 -6.71 4.66 -14.03
N TYR A 64 -6.27 3.85 -13.05
CA TYR A 64 -7.04 3.62 -11.84
C TYR A 64 -7.12 4.90 -11.00
N PRO A 65 -8.32 5.42 -10.67
CA PRO A 65 -8.47 6.76 -10.08
C PRO A 65 -7.76 6.97 -8.74
N LEU A 66 -7.57 5.90 -7.96
CA LEU A 66 -6.90 5.94 -6.66
C LEU A 66 -5.41 5.60 -6.72
N ASN A 67 -4.84 5.40 -7.91
CA ASN A 67 -3.40 5.22 -8.10
C ASN A 67 -2.67 6.56 -8.03
N LEU A 68 -1.97 6.82 -6.91
CA LEU A 68 -1.18 8.03 -6.73
C LEU A 68 0.23 7.92 -7.32
N GLY A 69 0.61 6.76 -7.87
CA GLY A 69 1.91 6.49 -8.49
C GLY A 69 3.01 6.23 -7.47
N MET A 70 4.27 6.42 -7.90
CA MET A 70 5.43 6.06 -7.09
C MET A 70 5.50 6.89 -5.80
N SER A 71 5.77 6.26 -4.66
CA SER A 71 6.04 6.90 -3.36
C SER A 71 7.54 7.02 -3.09
N GLY A 72 7.95 7.94 -2.20
CA GLY A 72 9.33 8.10 -1.74
C GLY A 72 10.10 9.26 -2.37
N MET A 73 11.43 9.29 -2.21
CA MET A 73 12.33 10.41 -2.55
C MET A 73 12.28 10.87 -4.01
N HIS A 74 11.93 9.97 -4.93
CA HIS A 74 11.77 10.27 -6.37
C HIS A 74 10.31 10.10 -6.82
N GLY A 75 9.39 9.96 -5.86
CA GLY A 75 7.98 9.68 -6.10
C GLY A 75 7.16 10.93 -6.45
N LYS A 76 5.87 10.71 -6.70
CA LYS A 76 4.91 11.79 -6.91
C LYS A 76 4.56 12.45 -5.59
N TYR A 77 4.48 13.77 -5.59
CA TYR A 77 4.10 14.57 -4.41
C TYR A 77 2.77 14.11 -3.79
N ALA A 78 1.77 13.81 -4.63
CA ALA A 78 0.47 13.33 -4.16
C ALA A 78 0.58 12.02 -3.34
N ALA A 79 1.40 11.06 -3.80
CA ALA A 79 1.63 9.81 -3.09
C ALA A 79 2.31 10.07 -1.74
N SER A 80 3.41 10.82 -1.71
CA SER A 80 4.13 11.14 -0.48
C SER A 80 3.28 11.94 0.52
N MET A 81 2.46 12.89 0.03
CA MET A 81 1.57 13.69 0.88
C MET A 81 0.43 12.86 1.47
N ALA A 82 -0.18 11.98 0.67
CA ALA A 82 -1.21 11.06 1.16
C ALA A 82 -0.63 10.08 2.18
N GLN A 83 0.54 9.51 1.90
CA GLN A 83 1.27 8.63 2.81
C GLN A 83 1.58 9.34 4.13
N SER A 84 2.11 10.56 4.09
CA SER A 84 2.45 11.33 5.30
C SER A 84 1.23 11.72 6.15
N LYS A 85 0.04 11.83 5.54
CA LYS A 85 -1.21 12.17 6.23
C LYS A 85 -2.02 10.95 6.64
N ALA A 86 -1.59 9.75 6.27
CA ALA A 86 -2.29 8.52 6.58
C ALA A 86 -2.32 8.28 8.09
N ASP A 87 -3.45 7.79 8.60
CA ASP A 87 -3.55 7.29 9.98
C ASP A 87 -3.35 5.77 10.06
N LEU A 88 -3.34 5.09 8.91
CA LEU A 88 -3.01 3.68 8.75
C LEU A 88 -2.34 3.46 7.39
N ILE A 89 -1.22 2.75 7.38
CA ILE A 89 -0.56 2.31 6.15
C ILE A 89 -0.67 0.78 6.03
N LEU A 90 -1.30 0.34 4.95
CA LEU A 90 -1.40 -1.07 4.55
C LEU A 90 -0.24 -1.38 3.60
N ALA A 91 0.84 -1.89 4.16
CA ALA A 91 2.04 -2.26 3.42
C ALA A 91 1.93 -3.69 2.86
N VAL A 92 1.79 -3.83 1.55
CA VAL A 92 1.55 -5.13 0.90
C VAL A 92 2.65 -5.45 -0.09
N GLY A 93 3.31 -6.60 0.08
CA GLY A 93 4.39 -7.06 -0.80
C GLY A 93 5.63 -6.15 -0.80
N VAL A 94 5.83 -5.35 0.25
CA VAL A 94 6.94 -4.40 0.36
C VAL A 94 8.10 -4.98 1.17
N ARG A 95 9.33 -4.69 0.77
CA ARG A 95 10.55 -5.01 1.53
C ARG A 95 11.07 -3.86 2.41
N PHE A 96 10.49 -2.66 2.31
CA PHE A 96 10.99 -1.43 2.94
C PHE A 96 12.52 -1.30 2.85
N SER A 97 13.03 -0.97 1.66
CA SER A 97 14.43 -0.60 1.53
C SER A 97 14.68 0.77 2.16
N ASP A 98 15.88 0.99 2.69
CA ASP A 98 16.51 2.28 2.98
C ASP A 98 16.19 3.40 1.95
N ARG A 99 16.14 3.07 0.65
CA ARG A 99 15.74 4.02 -0.41
C ARG A 99 14.25 4.44 -0.41
N ALA A 100 13.39 3.71 0.28
CA ALA A 100 11.93 3.91 0.28
C ALA A 100 11.43 4.69 1.50
N THR A 101 12.12 4.59 2.64
CA THR A 101 11.69 5.22 3.91
C THR A 101 12.50 6.44 4.30
N GLY A 102 13.65 6.68 3.65
CA GLY A 102 14.64 7.65 4.12
C GLY A 102 15.47 7.09 5.28
N ASN A 103 16.64 7.70 5.52
CA ASN A 103 17.46 7.40 6.68
C ASN A 103 16.79 8.01 7.91
N VAL A 104 16.57 7.22 8.96
CA VAL A 104 16.20 7.72 10.30
C VAL A 104 17.37 8.40 10.97
#